data_AF-A0A2C6C6R0-F1
#
_entry.id   AF-A0A2C6C6R0-F1
#
_cell.length_a   1.000
_cell.length_b   1.000
_cell.length_c   1.000
_cell.angle_alpha   90.00
_cell.angle_beta   90.00
_cell.angle_gamma   90.00
#
_symmetry.space_group_name_H-M   'P 1'
#
loop_
_entity.id
_entity.type
_entity.pdbx_description
1 polymer ?
#
loop_
_entity_poly.entity_id
_entity_poly.type
_entity_poly.pdbx_seq_one_letter_code
_entity_poly.pdbx_strand_id
1 'polypeptide(L)'
;MTLEQIIKKLEKKGYIVKTIFPILPNSFGFNDSFENLIDDNGFGLEDITYPEGQEHIIFADDIEDFEFTTEDFNNVNWNGYNWLVHIDKKTSDYSGTSYIQAYKNIMNLTVAVRD
;
A
#
# COMPACT_ATOMS: atom_id res chain seq x y z
N MET A 1 13.32 -13.26 -11.82
CA MET A 1 12.16 -13.72 -11.03
C MET A 1 10.97 -12.90 -11.47
N THR A 2 9.80 -13.49 -11.72
CA THR A 2 8.58 -12.76 -12.11
C THR A 2 7.80 -12.30 -10.87
N LEU A 3 6.92 -11.31 -11.02
CA LEU A 3 6.04 -10.87 -9.93
C LEU A 3 5.18 -12.02 -9.40
N GLU A 4 4.62 -12.85 -10.30
CA GLU A 4 3.88 -14.06 -9.94
C GLU A 4 4.70 -15.02 -9.06
N GLN A 5 6.00 -15.19 -9.37
CA GLN A 5 6.89 -16.02 -8.56
C GLN A 5 7.15 -15.41 -7.17
N ILE A 6 7.17 -14.08 -7.05
CA ILE A 6 7.32 -13.38 -5.76
C ILE A 6 6.07 -13.60 -4.91
N ILE A 7 4.88 -13.36 -5.49
CA ILE A 7 3.59 -13.56 -4.83
C ILE A 7 3.46 -15.01 -4.34
N LYS A 8 3.77 -16.00 -5.18
CA LYS A 8 3.76 -17.42 -4.77
C LYS A 8 4.73 -17.74 -3.62
N LYS A 9 5.85 -17.01 -3.50
CA LYS A 9 6.76 -17.17 -2.35
C LYS A 9 6.17 -16.58 -1.08
N LEU A 10 5.43 -15.48 -1.18
CA LEU A 10 4.70 -14.87 -0.05
C LEU A 10 3.53 -15.74 0.41
N GLU A 11 2.77 -16.31 -0.52
CA GLU A 11 1.69 -17.27 -0.25
C GLU A 11 2.20 -18.48 0.54
N LYS A 12 3.34 -19.05 0.13
CA LYS A 12 3.99 -20.14 0.87
C LYS A 12 4.42 -19.76 2.28
N LYS A 13 4.58 -18.46 2.57
CA LYS A 13 4.89 -17.93 3.90
C LYS A 13 3.63 -17.51 4.69
N GLY A 14 2.43 -17.76 4.15
CA GLY A 14 1.16 -17.43 4.80
C GLY A 14 0.65 -16.01 4.54
N TYR A 15 1.23 -15.30 3.56
CA TYR A 15 0.80 -13.97 3.14
C TYR A 15 -0.05 -14.02 1.87
N ILE A 16 -1.07 -13.19 1.79
CA ILE A 16 -1.96 -13.08 0.63
C ILE A 16 -1.87 -11.65 0.12
N VAL A 17 -1.43 -11.47 -1.12
CA VAL A 17 -1.44 -10.15 -1.77
C VAL A 17 -2.87 -9.91 -2.28
N LYS A 18 -3.56 -8.95 -1.68
CA LYS A 18 -4.97 -8.65 -1.96
C LYS A 18 -5.10 -7.69 -3.13
N THR A 19 -4.32 -6.62 -3.09
CA THR A 19 -4.36 -5.54 -4.07
C THR A 19 -2.94 -5.08 -4.36
N ILE A 20 -2.61 -4.90 -5.63
CA ILE A 20 -1.44 -4.15 -6.09
C ILE A 20 -1.99 -2.91 -6.78
N PHE A 21 -1.84 -1.78 -6.10
CA PHE A 21 -2.42 -0.51 -6.47
C PHE A 21 -1.35 0.42 -7.07
N PRO A 22 -1.45 0.81 -8.34
CA PRO A 22 -0.48 1.71 -8.95
C PRO A 22 -0.73 3.16 -8.54
N ILE A 23 0.31 3.85 -8.06
CA ILE A 23 0.29 5.30 -7.79
C ILE A 23 0.46 6.01 -9.13
N LEU A 24 -0.65 6.45 -9.73
CA LEU A 24 -0.65 7.05 -11.05
C LEU A 24 -1.11 8.52 -10.97
N PRO A 25 -0.27 9.47 -11.40
CA PRO A 25 -0.69 10.86 -11.48
C PRO A 25 -1.84 10.99 -12.48
N ASN A 26 -2.93 11.63 -12.03
CA ASN A 26 -4.08 12.00 -12.86
C ASN A 26 -4.78 10.83 -13.56
N SER A 27 -4.74 9.60 -13.02
CA SER A 27 -5.57 8.52 -13.57
C SER A 27 -7.03 8.68 -13.15
N PHE A 28 -7.95 8.51 -14.10
CA PHE A 28 -9.39 8.59 -13.85
C PHE A 28 -9.81 7.56 -12.78
N GLY A 29 -10.48 8.01 -11.73
CA GLY A 29 -10.93 7.15 -10.62
C GLY A 29 -9.82 6.74 -9.64
N PHE A 30 -8.63 7.35 -9.71
CA PHE A 30 -7.55 7.10 -8.72
C PHE A 30 -8.05 7.36 -7.31
N ASN A 31 -8.62 8.54 -7.10
CA ASN A 31 -9.08 9.06 -5.82
C ASN A 31 -10.04 8.09 -5.13
N ASP A 32 -11.17 7.79 -5.77
CA ASP A 32 -12.14 6.81 -5.28
C ASP A 32 -11.49 5.45 -5.00
N SER A 33 -10.55 5.01 -5.85
CA SER A 33 -9.89 3.71 -5.66
C SER A 33 -8.85 3.71 -4.55
N PHE A 34 -8.23 4.86 -4.27
CA PHE A 34 -7.29 5.06 -3.19
C PHE A 34 -8.03 5.17 -1.85
N GLU A 35 -9.12 5.94 -1.79
CA GLU A 35 -10.03 5.96 -0.64
C GLU A 35 -10.52 4.55 -0.30
N ASN A 36 -11.03 3.79 -1.30
CA ASN A 36 -11.44 2.40 -1.10
C ASN A 36 -10.28 1.47 -0.69
N LEU A 37 -9.02 1.81 -0.99
CA LEU A 37 -7.87 1.02 -0.56
C LEU A 37 -7.55 1.29 0.91
N ILE A 38 -7.64 2.55 1.33
CA ILE A 38 -7.28 3.02 2.66
C ILE A 38 -8.46 2.84 3.63
N ASP A 39 -9.55 3.59 3.44
CA ASP A 39 -10.68 3.68 4.36
C ASP A 39 -11.50 2.37 4.44
N ASP A 40 -11.95 1.83 3.30
CA ASP A 40 -12.76 0.60 3.28
C ASP A 40 -12.03 -0.63 3.86
N ASN A 41 -10.69 -0.59 3.91
CA ASN A 41 -9.87 -1.64 4.53
C ASN A 41 -9.40 -1.28 5.95
N GLY A 42 -9.82 -0.13 6.50
CA GLY A 42 -9.54 0.31 7.86
C GLY A 42 -8.09 0.73 8.10
N PHE A 43 -7.39 1.20 7.06
CA PHE A 43 -6.06 1.79 7.18
C PHE A 43 -6.14 3.32 7.34
N GLY A 44 -5.21 3.89 8.10
CA GLY A 44 -4.84 5.30 8.00
C GLY A 44 -3.63 5.51 7.09
N LEU A 45 -3.32 6.75 6.72
CA LEU A 45 -2.12 7.07 5.93
C LEU A 45 -0.82 6.72 6.70
N GLU A 46 -0.86 6.79 8.03
CA GLU A 46 0.23 6.43 8.94
C GLU A 46 0.53 4.92 9.02
N ASP A 47 -0.42 4.08 8.56
CA ASP A 47 -0.25 2.64 8.50
C ASP A 47 0.61 2.20 7.32
N ILE A 48 0.85 3.09 6.35
CA ILE A 48 1.72 2.83 5.21
C ILE A 48 3.14 2.54 5.72
N THR A 49 3.60 1.34 5.42
CA THR A 49 4.95 0.89 5.75
C THR A 49 5.86 0.90 4.53
N TYR A 50 7.17 1.00 4.78
CA TYR A 50 8.18 1.27 3.75
C TYR A 50 9.28 0.19 3.76
N PRO A 51 9.02 -1.02 3.23
CA PRO A 51 9.94 -2.16 3.32
C PRO A 51 11.29 -1.94 2.63
N GLU A 52 11.35 -1.03 1.65
CA GLU A 52 12.58 -0.65 0.96
C GLU A 52 13.48 0.29 1.80
N GLY A 53 13.05 0.70 3.01
CA GLY A 53 13.84 1.49 3.96
C GLY A 53 14.13 2.92 3.50
N GLN A 54 13.33 3.44 2.57
CA GLN A 54 13.47 4.77 1.99
C GLN A 54 12.62 5.79 2.77
N GLU A 55 12.80 7.07 2.45
CA GLU A 55 12.04 8.16 3.06
C GLU A 55 10.52 7.95 2.89
N HIS A 56 9.77 8.19 3.96
CA HIS A 56 8.32 7.99 3.99
C HIS A 56 7.61 8.91 2.99
N ILE A 57 6.41 8.52 2.53
CA ILE A 57 5.53 9.47 1.83
C ILE A 57 5.18 10.58 2.81
N ILE A 58 5.26 11.84 2.35
CA ILE A 58 4.91 13.01 3.16
C ILE A 58 3.56 13.50 2.65
N PHE A 59 2.54 13.34 3.49
CA PHE A 59 1.22 13.89 3.31
C PHE A 59 1.19 15.31 3.89
N ALA A 60 0.48 16.22 3.21
CA ALA A 60 0.26 17.56 3.76
C ALA A 60 -0.72 17.48 4.96
N ASP A 61 -0.58 18.41 5.91
CA ASP A 61 -1.31 18.39 7.18
C ASP A 61 -2.84 18.49 7.01
N ASP A 62 -3.31 18.96 5.86
CA ASP A 62 -4.71 19.15 5.50
C ASP A 62 -5.32 17.99 4.69
N ILE A 63 -4.54 16.96 4.38
CA ILE A 63 -5.06 15.76 3.71
C ILE A 63 -5.75 14.88 4.75
N GLU A 64 -7.06 14.73 4.62
CA GLU A 64 -7.84 13.82 5.44
C GLU A 64 -7.82 12.39 4.86
N ASP A 65 -7.87 11.38 5.74
CA ASP A 65 -7.83 9.97 5.34
C ASP A 65 -9.08 9.53 4.54
N PHE A 66 -10.17 10.31 4.60
CA PHE A 66 -11.52 9.93 4.17
C PHE A 66 -12.06 10.70 2.95
N GLU A 67 -11.33 11.70 2.45
CA GLU A 67 -11.68 12.46 1.25
C GLU A 67 -10.40 12.82 0.51
N PHE A 68 -9.92 11.91 -0.35
CA PHE A 68 -8.67 12.04 -1.08
C PHE A 68 -8.91 12.60 -2.48
N THR A 69 -8.62 13.88 -2.68
CA THR A 69 -8.88 14.56 -3.94
C THR A 69 -7.68 14.55 -4.90
N THR A 70 -7.90 15.03 -6.13
CA THR A 70 -6.81 15.22 -7.11
C THR A 70 -5.85 16.32 -6.65
N GLU A 71 -6.34 17.31 -5.89
CA GLU A 71 -5.48 18.35 -5.31
C GLU A 71 -4.57 17.74 -4.25
N ASP A 72 -5.11 16.90 -3.37
CA ASP A 72 -4.34 16.16 -2.37
C ASP A 72 -3.26 15.31 -3.01
N PHE A 73 -3.61 14.52 -4.05
CA PHE A 73 -2.63 13.75 -4.81
C PHE A 73 -1.43 14.57 -5.26
N ASN A 74 -1.68 15.78 -5.78
CA ASN A 74 -0.64 16.66 -6.31
C ASN A 74 0.18 17.33 -5.20
N ASN A 75 -0.39 17.44 -3.99
CA ASN A 75 0.27 17.99 -2.82
C ASN A 75 1.03 16.93 -1.99
N VAL A 76 0.77 15.64 -2.22
CA VAL A 76 1.55 14.54 -1.62
C VAL A 76 2.94 14.46 -2.25
N ASN A 77 3.98 14.47 -1.40
CA ASN A 77 5.30 14.03 -1.84
C ASN A 77 5.40 12.51 -1.78
N TRP A 78 5.06 11.87 -2.89
CA TRP A 78 5.14 10.42 -3.07
C TRP A 78 6.56 9.85 -3.01
N ASN A 79 7.59 10.70 -2.93
CA ASN A 79 9.00 10.29 -2.80
C ASN A 79 9.47 9.24 -3.82
N GLY A 80 8.83 9.15 -4.99
CA GLY A 80 9.13 8.21 -6.06
C GLY A 80 8.53 6.80 -5.89
N TYR A 81 7.65 6.60 -4.90
CA TYR A 81 6.84 5.39 -4.78
C TYR A 81 5.85 5.29 -5.94
N ASN A 82 5.72 4.09 -6.52
CA ASN A 82 4.87 3.83 -7.68
C ASN A 82 3.74 2.83 -7.36
N TRP A 83 3.79 2.17 -6.20
CA TRP A 83 2.88 1.10 -5.85
C TRP A 83 2.53 1.15 -4.37
N LEU A 84 1.25 0.94 -4.07
CA LEU A 84 0.78 0.51 -2.75
C LEU A 84 0.31 -0.93 -2.86
N VAL A 85 0.62 -1.73 -1.85
CA VAL A 85 0.27 -3.15 -1.84
C VAL A 85 -0.42 -3.48 -0.53
N HIS A 86 -1.67 -3.94 -0.64
CA HIS A 86 -2.43 -4.49 0.47
C HIS A 86 -2.12 -5.99 0.59
N ILE A 87 -1.64 -6.40 1.75
CA ILE A 87 -1.22 -7.76 2.05
C ILE A 87 -1.90 -8.22 3.33
N ASP A 88 -2.52 -9.39 3.32
CA ASP A 88 -3.02 -10.06 4.52
C ASP A 88 -2.01 -11.10 5.00
N LYS A 89 -1.81 -11.22 6.30
CA LYS A 89 -1.17 -12.37 6.94
C LYS A 89 -2.19 -13.12 7.77
N LYS A 90 -2.46 -14.37 7.42
CA LYS A 90 -3.32 -15.22 8.24
C LYS A 90 -2.56 -15.64 9.49
N THR A 91 -3.07 -15.28 10.67
CA THR A 91 -2.49 -15.69 11.97
C THR A 91 -3.26 -16.84 12.61
N SER A 92 -4.55 -17.00 12.28
CA SER A 92 -5.37 -18.18 12.59
C SER A 92 -6.56 -18.29 11.64
N ASP A 93 -7.45 -19.27 11.84
CA ASP A 93 -8.68 -19.40 11.05
C ASP A 93 -9.66 -18.24 11.17
N TYR A 94 -9.52 -17.43 12.24
CA TYR A 94 -10.42 -16.32 12.56
C TYR A 94 -9.69 -15.00 12.81
N SER A 95 -8.36 -14.97 12.62
CA SER A 95 -7.56 -13.75 12.82
C SER A 95 -6.52 -13.60 11.72
N GLY A 96 -6.24 -12.36 11.40
CA GLY A 96 -5.17 -11.98 10.51
C GLY A 96 -4.70 -10.57 10.83
N THR A 97 -3.61 -10.18 10.19
CA THR A 97 -3.11 -8.82 10.20
C THR A 97 -3.03 -8.36 8.76
N SER A 98 -3.57 -7.18 8.48
CA SER A 98 -3.49 -6.56 7.17
C SER A 98 -2.41 -5.49 7.18
N TYR A 99 -1.71 -5.34 6.07
CA TYR A 99 -0.62 -4.40 5.88
C TYR A 99 -0.85 -3.63 4.59
N ILE A 100 -0.58 -2.33 4.63
CA ILE A 100 -0.44 -1.49 3.45
C ILE A 100 1.04 -1.07 3.33
N GLN A 101 1.65 -1.34 2.17
CA GLN A 101 3.09 -1.15 1.95
C GLN A 101 3.37 -0.38 0.65
N ALA A 102 4.26 0.60 0.72
CA ALA A 102 4.70 1.38 -0.43
C ALA A 102 5.97 0.81 -1.07
N TYR A 103 5.98 0.76 -2.41
CA TYR A 103 7.11 0.30 -3.21
C TYR A 103 7.40 1.23 -4.39
N LYS A 104 8.67 1.58 -4.59
CA LYS A 104 9.15 2.19 -5.84
C LYS A 104 9.19 1.16 -6.95
N ASN A 105 9.65 -0.05 -6.64
CA ASN A 105 9.72 -1.16 -7.57
C ASN A 105 8.97 -2.36 -7.03
N ILE A 106 7.85 -2.73 -7.68
CA ILE A 106 7.03 -3.89 -7.28
C ILE A 106 7.82 -5.22 -7.31
N MET A 107 8.94 -5.28 -8.03
CA MET A 107 9.81 -6.46 -8.04
C MET A 107 10.59 -6.66 -6.73
N ASN A 108 10.60 -5.66 -5.85
CA ASN A 108 11.17 -5.71 -4.50
C ASN A 108 10.13 -6.08 -3.44
N LEU A 109 8.93 -6.51 -3.84
CA LEU A 109 7.84 -6.89 -2.95
C LEU A 109 8.32 -7.90 -1.89
N THR A 110 8.27 -7.46 -0.64
CA THR A 110 8.54 -8.26 0.55
C THR A 110 7.42 -7.99 1.57
N VAL A 111 7.57 -8.35 2.83
CA VAL A 111 6.63 -7.93 3.86
C VAL A 111 7.45 -7.47 5.05
N ALA A 112 7.40 -6.16 5.33
CA ALA A 112 7.90 -5.62 6.59
C ALA A 112 6.84 -5.88 7.67
N VAL A 113 7.22 -6.60 8.72
CA VAL A 113 6.39 -6.77 9.91
C VAL A 113 6.93 -5.77 10.93
N ARG A 114 6.08 -4.89 11.48
CA ARG A 114 6.44 -4.14 12.69
C ARG A 114 6.44 -5.16 13.85
N ASP A 115 7.59 -5.35 14.48
CA ASP A 115 7.73 -6.14 15.73
C ASP A 115 7.03 -5.45 16.91
#